data_AF-A0A0G0WZ73-F1
#
_entry.id   AF-A0A0G0WZ73-F1
#
_cell.length_a   1.000
_cell.length_b   1.000
_cell.length_c   1.000
_cell.angle_alpha   90.00
_cell.angle_beta   90.00
_cell.angle_gamma   90.00
#
_symmetry.space_group_name_H-M   'P 1'
#
loop_
_entity.id
_entity.type
_entity.pdbx_description
1 polymer ?
#
loop_
_entity_poly.entity_id
_entity_poly.type
_entity_poly.pdbx_seq_one_letter_code
_entity_poly.pdbx_strand_id
1 'polypeptide(L)'
;MFYLLKKLLIFIIIIGIIAGVGFAIFLYLYGDNGTLRTKEDKNKYINIEISITDFEKRSSFPDIYALSVNFRNLPADSEQYQMTTYLWNKEKGVVKFVERRNFSMDKPEITFLVNFPVTIGKEELRKSDAIKIEIRSMNKESGSYQEVVFADTMDFVAETYLSNVKNTINFTVKDKMWELNRVVSLEQFEDLLTEAENLPEGTGIVYIGDAMDYYGFYVRKTKITMDLIFLDGTFNIVDYHTKVGPTSADNISPYIEARTRSKAVIAVNGGIIDEYGLKNGDVFLLKE
;
A
#
# COMPACT_ATOMS: atom_id res chain seq x y z
N MET A 1 0.46 9.46 -40.95
CA MET A 1 -0.87 9.20 -40.36
C MET A 1 -1.19 7.70 -40.25
N PHE A 2 -1.15 6.91 -41.33
CA PHE A 2 -1.43 5.46 -41.30
C PHE A 2 -0.53 4.62 -40.38
N TYR A 3 0.74 4.99 -40.22
CA TYR A 3 1.67 4.27 -39.34
C TYR A 3 1.32 4.39 -37.84
N LEU A 4 0.89 5.57 -37.41
CA LEU A 4 0.46 5.84 -36.03
C LEU A 4 -0.85 5.11 -35.70
N LEU A 5 -1.79 5.08 -36.66
CA LEU A 5 -3.06 4.36 -36.51
C LEU A 5 -2.83 2.84 -36.33
N LYS A 6 -1.85 2.28 -37.05
CA LYS A 6 -1.50 0.85 -36.98
C LYS A 6 -0.86 0.49 -35.63
N LYS A 7 -0.01 1.36 -35.07
CA LYS A 7 0.57 1.18 -33.73
C LYS A 7 -0.49 1.28 -32.62
N LEU A 8 -1.41 2.23 -32.74
CA LEU A 8 -2.51 2.38 -31.78
C LEU A 8 -3.42 1.16 -31.78
N LEU A 9 -3.74 0.62 -32.96
CA LEU A 9 -4.55 -0.59 -33.08
C LEU A 9 -3.87 -1.82 -32.46
N ILE A 10 -2.56 -2.00 -32.70
CA ILE A 10 -1.78 -3.09 -32.10
C ILE A 10 -1.71 -2.94 -30.58
N PHE A 11 -1.54 -1.71 -30.07
CA PHE A 11 -1.52 -1.42 -28.64
C PHE A 11 -2.85 -1.75 -27.96
N ILE A 12 -3.99 -1.38 -28.58
CA ILE A 12 -5.33 -1.72 -28.08
C ILE A 12 -5.56 -3.24 -28.09
N ILE A 13 -5.11 -3.95 -29.13
CA ILE A 13 -5.20 -5.42 -29.19
C ILE A 13 -4.36 -6.07 -28.10
N ILE A 14 -3.14 -5.58 -27.85
CA ILE A 14 -2.27 -6.09 -26.78
C ILE A 14 -2.88 -5.84 -25.40
N ILE A 15 -3.43 -4.65 -25.14
CA ILE A 15 -4.17 -4.35 -23.91
C ILE A 15 -5.38 -5.27 -23.76
N GLY A 16 -6.14 -5.50 -24.84
CA GLY A 16 -7.28 -6.40 -24.83
C GLY A 16 -6.89 -7.86 -24.55
N ILE A 17 -5.74 -8.32 -25.04
CA ILE A 17 -5.22 -9.66 -24.77
C ILE A 17 -4.67 -9.74 -23.34
N ILE A 18 -3.97 -8.73 -22.82
CA ILE A 18 -3.45 -8.71 -21.44
C ILE A 18 -4.61 -8.64 -20.44
N ALA A 19 -5.60 -7.77 -20.70
CA ALA A 19 -6.82 -7.68 -19.90
C ALA A 19 -7.65 -8.97 -20.01
N GLY A 20 -7.77 -9.56 -21.20
CA GLY A 20 -8.51 -10.78 -21.44
C GLY A 20 -7.86 -12.03 -20.83
N VAL A 21 -6.53 -12.13 -20.88
CA VAL A 21 -5.76 -13.23 -20.26
C VAL A 21 -5.67 -13.05 -18.75
N GLY A 22 -5.51 -11.81 -18.27
CA GLY A 22 -5.61 -11.49 -16.84
C GLY A 22 -7.00 -11.81 -16.29
N PHE A 23 -8.06 -11.44 -17.00
CA PHE A 23 -9.45 -11.73 -16.65
C PHE A 23 -9.80 -13.22 -16.80
N ALA A 24 -9.24 -13.92 -17.77
CA ALA A 24 -9.43 -15.37 -17.92
C ALA A 24 -8.66 -16.16 -16.86
N ILE A 25 -7.46 -15.74 -16.46
CA ILE A 25 -6.73 -16.33 -15.31
C ILE A 25 -7.45 -16.00 -14.00
N PHE A 26 -8.00 -14.79 -13.87
CA PHE A 26 -8.87 -14.38 -12.77
C PHE A 26 -10.11 -15.28 -12.68
N LEU A 27 -10.84 -15.49 -13.78
CA LEU A 27 -12.01 -16.39 -13.83
C LEU A 27 -11.65 -17.88 -13.68
N TYR A 28 -10.48 -18.30 -14.17
CA TYR A 28 -10.03 -19.70 -14.12
C TYR A 28 -9.54 -20.11 -12.73
N LEU A 29 -8.93 -19.19 -11.98
CA LEU A 29 -8.51 -19.41 -10.59
C LEU A 29 -9.61 -19.05 -9.59
N TYR A 30 -10.48 -18.10 -9.93
CA TYR A 30 -11.55 -17.57 -9.09
C TYR A 30 -12.81 -17.38 -9.95
N GLY A 31 -13.73 -18.35 -9.92
CA GLY A 31 -15.09 -18.10 -10.40
C GLY A 31 -15.70 -16.90 -9.68
N ASP A 32 -16.66 -16.22 -10.32
CA ASP A 32 -17.23 -14.86 -10.10
C ASP A 32 -17.29 -14.24 -8.66
N ASN A 33 -16.99 -14.95 -7.57
CA ASN A 33 -17.05 -14.50 -6.18
C ASN A 33 -15.77 -14.72 -5.34
N GLY A 34 -14.58 -14.95 -5.93
CA GLY A 34 -13.34 -15.02 -5.13
C GLY A 34 -13.25 -16.25 -4.21
N THR A 35 -13.90 -17.36 -4.57
CA THR A 35 -13.93 -18.58 -3.76
C THR A 35 -12.58 -19.30 -3.79
N LEU A 36 -11.85 -19.34 -2.67
CA LEU A 36 -10.67 -20.19 -2.51
C LEU A 36 -11.10 -21.66 -2.29
N ARG A 37 -10.53 -22.60 -3.06
CA ARG A 37 -10.73 -24.04 -2.86
C ARG A 37 -9.42 -24.66 -2.38
N THR A 38 -9.36 -25.10 -1.13
CA THR A 38 -8.21 -25.86 -0.62
C THR A 38 -8.37 -27.34 -0.93
N LYS A 39 -7.24 -28.01 -1.19
CA LYS A 39 -7.20 -29.43 -1.51
C LYS A 39 -6.59 -30.17 -0.31
N GLU A 40 -7.40 -30.97 0.37
CA GLU A 40 -6.89 -32.05 1.21
C GLU A 40 -7.63 -33.35 0.87
N ASP A 41 -7.09 -34.45 1.38
CA ASP A 41 -7.21 -35.83 0.95
C ASP A 41 -8.60 -36.31 0.48
N LYS A 42 -8.58 -37.29 -0.43
CA LYS A 42 -9.59 -37.67 -1.46
C LYS A 42 -11.10 -37.74 -1.13
N ASN A 43 -11.61 -37.42 0.05
CA ASN A 43 -13.03 -37.61 0.39
C ASN A 43 -13.76 -36.50 1.18
N LYS A 44 -13.18 -35.31 1.44
CA LYS A 44 -13.95 -34.18 2.00
C LYS A 44 -13.48 -32.84 1.42
N TYR A 45 -14.16 -32.34 0.40
CA TYR A 45 -14.01 -30.95 -0.02
C TYR A 45 -14.76 -30.05 0.96
N ILE A 46 -14.04 -29.16 1.64
CA ILE A 46 -14.66 -28.06 2.36
C ILE A 46 -14.59 -26.86 1.44
N ASN A 47 -15.73 -26.47 0.85
CA ASN A 47 -15.82 -25.27 0.03
C ASN A 47 -15.95 -24.06 0.94
N ILE A 48 -14.81 -23.52 1.37
CA ILE A 48 -14.79 -22.34 2.22
C ILE A 48 -14.70 -21.12 1.32
N GLU A 49 -15.84 -20.48 1.13
CA GLU A 49 -15.89 -19.19 0.46
C GLU A 49 -15.45 -18.12 1.46
N ILE A 50 -14.30 -17.50 1.18
CA ILE A 50 -13.79 -16.35 1.92
C ILE A 50 -14.02 -15.13 1.04
N SER A 51 -15.05 -14.35 1.37
CA SER A 51 -15.31 -13.08 0.69
C SER A 51 -14.84 -11.92 1.56
N ILE A 52 -14.05 -11.03 0.97
CA ILE A 52 -13.70 -9.74 1.54
C ILE A 52 -14.73 -8.75 1.03
N THR A 53 -15.73 -8.43 1.86
CA THR A 53 -16.90 -7.67 1.41
C THR A 53 -16.73 -6.17 1.55
N ASP A 54 -15.85 -5.69 2.43
CA ASP A 54 -15.69 -4.26 2.67
C ASP A 54 -14.35 -3.90 3.34
N PHE A 55 -13.87 -2.68 3.06
CA PHE A 55 -12.75 -2.01 3.73
C PHE A 55 -13.23 -0.62 4.16
N GLU A 56 -14.00 -0.54 5.24
CA GLU A 56 -14.43 0.75 5.76
C GLU A 56 -13.39 1.31 6.74
N LYS A 57 -12.93 2.53 6.45
CA LYS A 57 -12.26 3.38 7.45
C LYS A 57 -13.30 3.71 8.52
N ARG A 58 -13.15 3.16 9.73
CA ARG A 58 -14.07 3.50 10.82
C ARG A 58 -13.89 4.97 11.17
N SER A 59 -14.96 5.75 11.04
CA SER A 59 -14.94 7.19 11.34
C SER A 59 -14.45 7.50 12.76
N SER A 60 -14.65 6.59 13.70
CA SER A 60 -14.18 6.70 15.09
C SER A 60 -12.72 6.27 15.31
N PHE A 61 -12.09 5.60 14.33
CA PHE A 61 -10.73 5.08 14.40
C PHE A 61 -10.08 5.15 13.01
N PRO A 62 -9.54 6.32 12.61
CA PRO A 62 -9.04 6.54 11.25
C PRO A 62 -7.87 5.61 10.85
N ASP A 63 -7.21 5.00 11.82
CA ASP A 63 -6.07 4.10 11.63
C ASP A 63 -6.45 2.61 11.79
N ILE A 64 -7.74 2.28 11.71
CA ILE A 64 -8.21 0.89 11.81
C ILE A 64 -9.06 0.55 10.60
N TYR A 65 -8.64 -0.50 9.90
CA TYR A 65 -9.42 -1.10 8.82
C TYR A 65 -10.02 -2.40 9.36
N ALA A 66 -11.31 -2.59 9.08
CA ALA A 66 -11.99 -3.83 9.37
C ALA A 66 -11.99 -4.69 8.11
N LEU A 67 -11.46 -5.91 8.21
CA LEU A 67 -11.65 -6.95 7.22
C LEU A 67 -12.85 -7.80 7.65
N SER A 68 -13.90 -7.81 6.83
CA SER A 68 -14.99 -8.77 6.99
C SER A 68 -14.59 -10.09 6.35
N VAL A 69 -14.55 -11.15 7.14
CA VAL A 69 -14.21 -12.51 6.72
C VAL A 69 -15.45 -13.36 6.94
N ASN A 70 -16.09 -13.78 5.85
CA ASN A 70 -17.20 -14.72 5.91
C ASN A 70 -16.68 -16.14 5.78
N PHE A 71 -17.17 -17.04 6.62
CA PHE A 71 -16.94 -18.48 6.48
C PHE A 71 -18.27 -19.16 6.16
N ARG A 72 -18.24 -19.97 5.10
CA ARG A 72 -19.37 -20.81 4.69
C ARG A 72 -18.92 -22.26 4.59
N ASN A 73 -19.86 -23.19 4.81
CA ASN A 73 -19.68 -24.65 4.67
C ASN A 73 -18.59 -25.29 5.53
N LEU A 74 -18.36 -24.84 6.78
CA LEU A 74 -17.44 -25.53 7.68
C LEU A 74 -17.98 -26.94 8.07
N PRO A 75 -17.11 -27.92 8.38
CA PRO A 75 -17.53 -29.29 8.66
C PRO A 75 -18.43 -29.43 9.90
N ALA A 76 -19.69 -29.86 9.72
CA ALA A 76 -20.67 -29.98 10.80
C ALA A 76 -20.29 -30.98 11.93
N ASP A 77 -19.23 -31.78 11.76
CA ASP A 77 -18.73 -32.71 12.77
C ASP A 77 -17.94 -32.02 13.90
N SER A 78 -17.62 -30.73 13.75
CA SER A 78 -16.88 -29.93 14.73
C SER A 78 -17.80 -28.98 15.50
N GLU A 79 -17.86 -29.14 16.83
CA GLU A 79 -18.63 -28.22 17.71
C GLU A 79 -17.92 -26.90 17.97
N GLN A 80 -16.58 -26.91 17.86
CA GLN A 80 -15.74 -25.76 18.13
C GLN A 80 -14.68 -25.58 17.07
N TYR A 81 -14.56 -24.34 16.61
CA TYR A 81 -13.50 -23.87 15.74
C TYR A 81 -12.67 -22.81 16.45
N GLN A 82 -11.43 -22.71 16.05
CA GLN A 82 -10.52 -21.65 16.43
C GLN A 82 -10.03 -20.97 15.16
N MET A 83 -10.34 -19.68 15.02
CA MET A 83 -9.70 -18.80 14.05
C MET A 83 -8.51 -18.14 14.71
N THR A 84 -7.36 -18.17 14.05
CA THR A 84 -6.21 -17.35 14.42
C THR A 84 -5.78 -16.51 13.23
N THR A 85 -5.62 -15.21 13.46
CA THR A 85 -5.21 -14.27 12.43
C THR A 85 -3.82 -13.72 12.72
N TYR A 86 -2.97 -13.73 11.71
CA TYR A 86 -1.60 -13.26 11.77
C TYR A 86 -1.32 -12.26 10.66
N LEU A 87 -0.41 -11.34 10.94
CA LEU A 87 0.35 -10.67 9.91
C LEU A 87 1.58 -11.51 9.58
N TRP A 88 1.76 -11.80 8.30
CA TRP A 88 2.83 -12.62 7.77
C TRP A 88 3.60 -11.84 6.69
N ASN A 89 4.91 -11.70 6.86
CA ASN A 89 5.81 -11.27 5.79
C ASN A 89 6.43 -12.50 5.10
N LYS A 90 6.38 -12.58 3.76
CA LYS A 90 6.90 -13.73 2.98
C LYS A 90 8.36 -14.07 3.31
N GLU A 91 9.20 -13.08 3.63
CA GLU A 91 10.63 -13.26 3.90
C GLU A 91 10.93 -13.57 5.37
N LYS A 92 10.19 -12.94 6.29
CA LYS A 92 10.44 -13.02 7.74
C LYS A 92 9.59 -14.04 8.48
N GLY A 93 8.54 -14.58 7.86
CA GLY A 93 7.56 -15.42 8.56
C GLY A 93 6.50 -14.60 9.31
N VAL A 94 5.91 -15.18 10.36
CA VAL A 94 4.89 -14.50 11.17
C VAL A 94 5.50 -13.26 11.82
N VAL A 95 5.00 -12.09 11.42
CA VAL A 95 5.46 -10.80 11.93
C VAL A 95 4.72 -10.44 13.22
N LYS A 96 3.40 -10.68 13.25
CA LYS A 96 2.58 -10.32 14.40
C LYS A 96 1.34 -11.18 14.52
N PHE A 97 1.04 -11.61 15.75
CA PHE A 97 -0.26 -12.15 16.11
C PHE A 97 -1.28 -11.02 16.22
N VAL A 98 -2.40 -11.14 15.50
CA VAL A 98 -3.47 -10.13 15.53
C VAL A 98 -4.52 -10.53 16.55
N GLU A 99 -5.14 -11.69 16.35
CA GLU A 99 -6.19 -12.19 17.25
C GLU A 99 -6.40 -13.69 17.14
N ARG A 100 -7.06 -14.24 18.16
CA ARG A 100 -7.56 -15.62 18.19
C ARG A 100 -8.98 -15.63 18.73
N ARG A 101 -9.90 -16.29 18.02
CA ARG A 101 -11.29 -16.46 18.45
C ARG A 101 -11.69 -17.92 18.39
N ASN A 102 -12.36 -18.37 19.44
CA ASN A 102 -13.07 -19.64 19.44
C ASN A 102 -14.53 -19.36 19.10
N PHE A 103 -15.15 -20.21 18.29
CA PHE A 103 -16.56 -20.09 17.92
C PHE A 103 -17.18 -21.45 17.63
N SER A 104 -18.50 -21.55 17.75
CA SER A 104 -19.29 -22.70 17.31
C SER A 104 -20.14 -22.30 16.12
N MET A 105 -20.35 -23.20 15.16
CA MET A 105 -21.30 -23.00 14.07
C MET A 105 -22.71 -23.36 14.57
N ASP A 106 -23.42 -22.40 15.14
CA ASP A 106 -24.88 -22.47 15.33
C ASP A 106 -25.65 -22.13 14.05
N LYS A 107 -24.94 -21.57 13.05
CA LYS A 107 -25.47 -21.10 11.76
C LYS A 107 -24.59 -21.57 10.60
N PRO A 108 -25.15 -21.66 9.37
CA PRO A 108 -24.40 -22.09 8.17
C PRO A 108 -23.35 -21.06 7.68
N GLU A 109 -23.40 -19.85 8.22
CA GLU A 109 -22.50 -18.75 7.89
C GLU A 109 -22.16 -17.96 9.15
N ILE A 110 -20.88 -17.62 9.29
CA ILE A 110 -20.40 -16.71 10.34
C ILE A 110 -19.50 -15.66 9.70
N THR A 111 -19.77 -14.40 10.03
CA THR A 111 -18.97 -13.24 9.64
C THR A 111 -18.10 -12.79 10.81
N PHE A 112 -16.80 -12.69 10.59
CA PHE A 112 -15.87 -12.07 11.53
C PHE A 112 -15.40 -10.74 10.99
N LEU A 113 -15.54 -9.69 11.81
CA LEU A 113 -14.85 -8.42 11.57
C LEU A 113 -13.49 -8.49 12.27
N VAL A 114 -12.44 -8.66 11.49
CA VAL A 114 -11.05 -8.60 11.99
C VAL A 114 -10.55 -7.18 11.85
N ASN A 115 -10.24 -6.55 12.98
CA ASN A 115 -9.70 -5.19 12.98
C ASN A 115 -8.18 -5.26 12.91
N PHE A 116 -7.60 -4.61 11.90
CA PHE A 116 -6.16 -4.46 11.79
C PHE A 116 -5.79 -3.02 12.16
N PRO A 117 -4.91 -2.81 13.17
CA PRO A 117 -4.28 -1.52 13.34
C PRO A 117 -3.39 -1.26 12.12
N VAL A 118 -3.61 -0.15 11.42
CA VAL A 118 -2.81 0.28 10.26
C VAL A 118 -1.39 0.57 10.67
N THR A 119 -1.21 1.09 11.88
CA THR A 119 0.10 1.26 12.52
C THR A 119 0.43 -0.02 13.28
N ILE A 120 1.18 -0.92 12.65
CA ILE A 120 1.72 -2.11 13.30
C ILE A 120 3.00 -1.72 14.05
N GLY A 121 2.88 -0.82 15.02
CA GLY A 121 4.03 -0.21 15.69
C GLY A 121 4.82 0.72 14.76
N LYS A 122 6.14 0.86 14.98
CA LYS A 122 7.07 1.66 14.16
C LYS A 122 7.33 1.07 12.75
N GLU A 123 6.68 -0.03 12.38
CA GLU A 123 6.85 -0.67 11.07
C GLU A 123 5.50 -0.66 10.34
N GLU A 124 5.44 0.08 9.22
CA GLU A 124 4.29 0.09 8.32
C GLU A 124 4.25 -1.18 7.45
N LEU A 125 3.04 -1.56 7.04
CA LEU A 125 2.77 -2.69 6.15
C LEU A 125 3.52 -2.54 4.81
N ARG A 126 4.32 -3.54 4.45
CA ARG A 126 5.06 -3.62 3.19
C ARG A 126 4.22 -4.29 2.12
N LYS A 127 4.58 -4.07 0.84
CA LYS A 127 3.99 -4.78 -0.30
C LYS A 127 4.13 -6.31 -0.22
N SER A 128 5.12 -6.82 0.53
CA SER A 128 5.35 -8.24 0.78
C SER A 128 4.64 -8.79 2.03
N ASP A 129 3.95 -7.94 2.79
CA ASP A 129 3.16 -8.35 3.95
C ASP A 129 1.79 -8.86 3.51
N ALA A 130 1.34 -9.89 4.21
CA ALA A 130 0.12 -10.61 3.95
C ALA A 130 -0.65 -10.83 5.24
N ILE A 131 -1.97 -10.92 5.11
CA ILE A 131 -2.82 -11.39 6.20
C ILE A 131 -2.99 -12.89 6.04
N LYS A 132 -2.57 -13.65 7.05
CA LYS A 132 -2.78 -15.08 7.14
C LYS A 132 -3.92 -15.37 8.10
N ILE A 133 -4.88 -16.17 7.66
CA ILE A 133 -5.97 -16.67 8.51
C ILE A 133 -5.84 -18.18 8.60
N GLU A 134 -5.64 -18.69 9.82
CA GLU A 134 -5.61 -20.12 10.12
C GLU A 134 -6.90 -20.50 10.84
N ILE A 135 -7.58 -21.55 10.36
CA ILE A 135 -8.74 -22.12 11.04
C ILE A 135 -8.41 -23.54 11.45
N ARG A 136 -8.69 -23.83 12.72
CA ARG A 136 -8.53 -25.16 13.30
C ARG A 136 -9.85 -25.64 13.87
N SER A 137 -10.18 -26.92 13.70
CA SER A 137 -11.31 -27.55 14.38
C SER A 137 -10.83 -28.38 15.56
N MET A 138 -11.64 -28.47 16.61
CA MET A 138 -11.33 -29.32 17.75
C MET A 138 -11.78 -30.76 17.47
N ASN A 139 -10.85 -31.71 17.54
CA ASN A 139 -11.19 -33.13 17.55
C ASN A 139 -11.75 -33.48 18.94
N LYS A 140 -12.98 -34.02 18.97
CA LYS A 140 -13.70 -34.34 20.22
C LYS A 140 -13.06 -35.48 21.01
N GLU A 141 -12.44 -36.44 20.34
CA GLU A 141 -11.87 -37.64 20.99
C GLU A 141 -10.52 -37.33 21.62
N SER A 142 -9.68 -36.54 20.94
CA SER A 142 -8.35 -36.19 21.43
C SER A 142 -8.30 -34.89 22.23
N GLY A 143 -9.34 -34.05 22.13
CA GLY A 143 -9.33 -32.67 22.65
C GLY A 143 -8.30 -31.75 21.97
N SER A 144 -7.70 -32.19 20.85
CA SER A 144 -6.66 -31.44 20.14
C SER A 144 -7.22 -30.71 18.94
N TYR A 145 -6.69 -29.52 18.66
CA TYR A 145 -7.01 -28.81 17.42
C TYR A 145 -6.28 -29.44 16.24
N GLN A 146 -7.03 -29.74 15.18
CA GLN A 146 -6.50 -30.12 13.88
C GLN A 146 -6.70 -28.96 12.91
N GLU A 147 -5.74 -28.76 12.03
CA GLU A 147 -5.78 -27.70 11.05
C GLU A 147 -6.78 -28.06 9.94
N VAL A 148 -7.58 -27.09 9.50
CA VAL A 148 -8.69 -27.34 8.56
C VAL A 148 -8.51 -26.56 7.28
N VAL A 149 -7.86 -25.38 7.34
CA VAL A 149 -7.82 -24.43 6.22
C VAL A 149 -6.61 -23.51 6.32
N PHE A 150 -5.92 -23.36 5.19
CA PHE A 150 -5.05 -22.22 4.92
C PHE A 150 -5.64 -21.39 3.80
N ALA A 151 -5.79 -20.09 4.05
CA ALA A 151 -6.06 -19.12 3.00
C ALA A 151 -4.97 -18.05 3.05
N ASP A 152 -4.14 -18.02 2.00
CA ASP A 152 -3.18 -16.95 1.76
C ASP A 152 -3.90 -15.86 0.94
N THR A 153 -4.52 -14.91 1.63
CA THR A 153 -5.17 -13.73 1.00
C THR A 153 -4.11 -12.69 0.68
N MET A 154 -3.27 -12.97 -0.33
CA MET A 154 -1.88 -12.49 -0.28
C MET A 154 -1.49 -11.24 -1.10
N ASP A 155 -2.20 -10.85 -2.17
CA ASP A 155 -1.70 -9.72 -3.00
C ASP A 155 -2.74 -8.58 -3.18
N PHE A 156 -4.03 -8.86 -3.02
CA PHE A 156 -5.10 -7.91 -3.37
C PHE A 156 -5.28 -6.74 -2.38
N VAL A 157 -5.05 -6.98 -1.07
CA VAL A 157 -5.37 -6.01 -0.02
C VAL A 157 -4.39 -4.84 -0.02
N ALA A 158 -3.09 -5.09 -0.18
CA ALA A 158 -2.07 -4.04 -0.19
C ALA A 158 -2.18 -3.15 -1.44
N GLU A 159 -2.38 -3.73 -2.63
CA GLU A 159 -2.49 -2.94 -3.87
C GLU A 159 -3.81 -2.13 -3.94
N THR A 160 -4.92 -2.70 -3.47
CA THR A 160 -6.21 -1.99 -3.40
C THR A 160 -6.19 -0.89 -2.35
N TYR A 161 -5.50 -1.09 -1.23
CA TYR A 161 -5.33 -0.07 -0.18
C TYR A 161 -4.49 1.12 -0.66
N LEU A 162 -3.35 0.85 -1.29
CA LEU A 162 -2.45 1.89 -1.78
C LEU A 162 -3.02 2.67 -2.97
N SER A 163 -3.95 2.08 -3.73
CA SER A 163 -4.60 2.75 -4.87
C SER A 163 -5.86 3.53 -4.51
N ASN A 164 -6.59 3.18 -3.45
CA ASN A 164 -7.89 3.79 -3.11
C ASN A 164 -7.85 4.90 -2.06
N VAL A 165 -6.77 5.05 -1.29
CA VAL A 165 -6.57 6.27 -0.51
C VAL A 165 -6.08 7.34 -1.47
N LYS A 166 -6.81 8.46 -1.63
CA LYS A 166 -6.27 9.65 -2.30
C LYS A 166 -4.96 9.99 -1.63
N ASN A 167 -3.86 9.63 -2.28
CA ASN A 167 -2.53 9.78 -1.72
C ASN A 167 -1.97 11.15 -2.06
N THR A 168 -2.85 12.17 -2.13
CA THR A 168 -2.49 13.54 -2.43
C THR A 168 -2.77 14.42 -1.22
N ILE A 169 -1.82 15.30 -0.92
CA ILE A 169 -1.91 16.31 0.12
C ILE A 169 -1.87 17.68 -0.55
N ASN A 170 -2.79 18.55 -0.16
CA ASN A 170 -2.82 19.92 -0.64
C ASN A 170 -2.06 20.84 0.33
N PHE A 171 -1.10 21.58 -0.19
CA PHE A 171 -0.44 22.68 0.53
C PHE A 171 -0.71 24.01 -0.14
N THR A 172 -0.76 25.07 0.65
CA THR A 172 -0.75 26.45 0.15
C THR A 172 0.54 27.14 0.58
N VAL A 173 1.24 27.74 -0.38
CA VAL A 173 2.42 28.57 -0.13
C VAL A 173 2.33 29.82 -1.01
N LYS A 174 2.49 31.00 -0.41
CA LYS A 174 2.35 32.31 -1.09
C LYS A 174 1.10 32.40 -1.98
N ASP A 175 -0.04 32.06 -1.40
CA ASP A 175 -1.36 32.08 -2.05
C ASP A 175 -1.54 31.14 -3.25
N LYS A 176 -0.57 30.24 -3.53
CA LYS A 176 -0.70 29.19 -4.54
C LYS A 176 -0.94 27.84 -3.87
N MET A 177 -1.89 27.08 -4.42
CA MET A 177 -2.20 25.71 -4.00
C MET A 177 -1.36 24.70 -4.79
N TRP A 178 -0.91 23.67 -4.10
CA TRP A 178 -0.03 22.61 -4.59
C TRP A 178 -0.61 21.27 -4.21
N GLU A 179 -0.81 20.38 -5.19
CA GLU A 179 -1.27 19.01 -4.98
C GLU A 179 -0.06 18.07 -5.00
N LEU A 180 0.32 17.55 -3.83
CA LEU A 180 1.53 16.74 -3.67
C LEU A 180 1.16 15.27 -3.46
N ASN A 181 1.73 14.39 -4.29
CA ASN A 181 1.64 12.95 -4.09
C ASN A 181 2.43 12.56 -2.83
N ARG A 182 1.73 12.18 -1.77
CA ARG A 182 2.34 11.68 -0.54
C ARG A 182 2.96 10.31 -0.81
N VAL A 183 4.15 10.08 -0.29
CA VAL A 183 4.77 8.76 -0.22
C VAL A 183 5.02 8.37 1.23
N VAL A 184 5.07 7.06 1.46
CA VAL A 184 5.16 6.51 2.82
C VAL A 184 6.60 6.20 3.24
N SER A 185 7.54 6.13 2.29
CA SER A 185 8.95 5.86 2.57
C SER A 185 9.89 6.71 1.70
N LEU A 186 11.13 6.88 2.17
CA LEU A 186 12.20 7.51 1.39
C LEU A 186 12.56 6.68 0.15
N GLU A 187 12.50 5.35 0.24
CA GLU A 187 12.72 4.47 -0.91
C GLU A 187 11.69 4.72 -2.01
N GLN A 188 10.40 4.80 -1.65
CA GLN A 188 9.35 5.16 -2.60
C GLN A 188 9.53 6.58 -3.15
N PHE A 189 10.00 7.51 -2.32
CA PHE A 189 10.35 8.86 -2.77
C PHE A 189 11.43 8.79 -3.86
N GLU A 190 12.55 8.12 -3.60
CA GLU A 190 13.67 7.93 -4.55
C GLU A 190 13.23 7.27 -5.86
N ASP A 191 12.41 6.22 -5.79
CA ASP A 191 11.90 5.51 -6.96
C ASP A 191 11.05 6.45 -7.84
N LEU A 192 10.12 7.20 -7.24
CA LEU A 192 9.29 8.14 -8.00
C LEU A 192 10.11 9.27 -8.63
N LEU A 193 11.13 9.78 -7.95
CA LEU A 193 12.04 10.78 -8.54
C LEU A 193 12.82 10.21 -9.74
N THR A 194 13.16 8.92 -9.69
CA THR A 194 13.87 8.22 -10.77
C THR A 194 12.98 8.04 -12.00
N GLU A 195 11.71 7.71 -11.77
CA GLU A 195 10.74 7.43 -12.84
C GLU A 195 10.12 8.69 -13.47
N ALA A 196 10.08 9.80 -12.72
CA ALA A 196 9.46 11.04 -13.15
C ALA A 196 10.08 11.58 -14.46
N GLU A 197 9.25 11.68 -15.50
CA GLU A 197 9.60 12.34 -16.77
C GLU A 197 9.22 13.82 -16.78
N ASN A 198 8.25 14.19 -15.96
CA ASN A 198 7.79 15.56 -15.71
C ASN A 198 6.89 15.58 -14.46
N LEU A 199 6.87 16.68 -13.73
CA LEU A 199 5.85 16.96 -12.72
C LEU A 199 4.96 18.10 -13.26
N PRO A 200 3.63 17.94 -13.36
CA PRO A 200 2.77 19.05 -13.74
C PRO A 200 2.95 20.29 -12.84
N GLU A 201 2.70 21.48 -13.37
CA GLU A 201 2.75 22.72 -12.58
C GLU A 201 1.78 22.64 -11.39
N GLY A 202 2.22 23.09 -10.21
CA GLY A 202 1.42 23.00 -8.98
C GLY A 202 1.29 21.58 -8.44
N THR A 203 2.11 20.64 -8.91
CA THR A 203 2.18 19.27 -8.36
C THR A 203 3.59 18.92 -7.91
N GLY A 204 3.69 17.87 -7.10
CA GLY A 204 4.97 17.35 -6.65
C GLY A 204 4.81 16.05 -5.89
N ILE A 205 5.88 15.65 -5.20
CA ILE A 205 5.92 14.46 -4.34
C ILE A 205 6.30 14.93 -2.95
N VAL A 206 5.67 14.39 -1.91
CA VAL A 206 5.99 14.71 -0.51
C VAL A 206 6.21 13.44 0.31
N TYR A 207 7.34 13.38 0.99
CA TYR A 207 7.57 12.42 2.06
C TYR A 207 7.44 13.14 3.41
N ILE A 208 6.65 12.59 4.34
CA ILE A 208 6.51 13.08 5.71
C ILE A 208 6.94 11.94 6.63
N GLY A 209 8.10 12.09 7.28
CA GLY A 209 8.65 11.05 8.14
C GLY A 209 8.09 11.09 9.57
N ASP A 210 8.40 10.06 10.35
CA ASP A 210 7.84 9.87 11.70
C ASP A 210 8.47 10.77 12.77
N ALA A 211 9.69 11.26 12.53
CA ALA A 211 10.43 12.10 13.46
C ALA A 211 11.08 13.28 12.74
N MET A 212 11.63 14.22 13.52
CA MET A 212 12.53 15.24 12.99
C MET A 212 13.91 14.62 12.78
N ASP A 213 14.42 14.59 11.54
CA ASP A 213 15.72 13.99 11.22
C ASP A 213 16.44 14.70 10.07
N TYR A 214 17.71 14.36 9.85
CA TYR A 214 18.49 14.80 8.69
C TYR A 214 18.16 13.90 7.50
N TYR A 215 16.96 14.09 6.93
CA TYR A 215 16.55 13.30 5.78
C TYR A 215 17.47 13.53 4.59
N GLY A 216 17.93 12.44 3.99
CA GLY A 216 18.75 12.47 2.79
C GLY A 216 18.58 11.22 1.94
N PHE A 217 18.82 11.38 0.65
CA PHE A 217 18.52 10.39 -0.37
C PHE A 217 19.43 10.54 -1.60
N TYR A 218 19.48 9.48 -2.41
CA TYR A 218 20.17 9.51 -3.69
C TYR A 218 19.22 9.84 -4.84
N VAL A 219 19.57 10.84 -5.65
CA VAL A 219 18.81 11.24 -6.84
C VAL A 219 19.40 10.56 -8.08
N ARG A 220 19.11 9.27 -8.30
CA ARG A 220 19.74 8.44 -9.34
C ARG A 220 18.89 8.40 -10.61
N LYS A 221 19.54 8.49 -11.78
CA LYS A 221 18.89 8.32 -13.10
C LYS A 221 17.67 9.23 -13.31
N THR A 222 17.62 10.37 -12.63
CA THR A 222 16.51 11.32 -12.71
C THR A 222 16.58 12.07 -14.04
N LYS A 223 15.47 12.07 -14.78
CA LYS A 223 15.37 12.67 -16.12
C LYS A 223 15.15 14.18 -16.10
N ILE A 224 14.64 14.71 -14.99
CA ILE A 224 14.26 16.11 -14.82
C ILE A 224 15.12 16.82 -13.77
N THR A 225 15.21 18.15 -13.86
CA THR A 225 15.71 18.99 -12.77
C THR A 225 14.61 19.17 -11.73
N MET A 226 14.96 19.14 -10.45
CA MET A 226 14.02 19.26 -9.34
C MET A 226 14.51 20.26 -8.29
N ASP A 227 13.57 20.90 -7.61
CA ASP A 227 13.86 21.57 -6.35
C ASP A 227 13.42 20.66 -5.20
N LEU A 228 14.29 20.49 -4.22
CA LEU A 228 14.04 19.70 -3.01
C LEU A 228 13.87 20.67 -1.84
N ILE A 229 12.70 20.67 -1.21
CA ILE A 229 12.34 21.59 -0.14
C ILE A 229 12.16 20.79 1.15
N PHE A 230 12.93 21.11 2.17
CA PHE A 230 12.89 20.44 3.47
C PHE A 230 12.10 21.30 4.47
N LEU A 231 11.13 20.67 5.13
CA LEU A 231 10.21 21.34 6.04
C LEU A 231 10.35 20.84 7.48
N ASP A 232 10.21 21.72 8.48
CA ASP A 232 10.15 21.31 9.88
C ASP A 232 8.77 20.74 10.30
N GLY A 233 8.61 20.39 11.58
CA GLY A 233 7.36 19.85 12.12
C GLY A 233 6.17 20.83 12.14
N THR A 234 6.41 22.10 11.85
CA THR A 234 5.40 23.15 11.64
C THR A 234 5.27 23.55 10.17
N PHE A 235 5.89 22.79 9.27
CA PHE A 235 5.92 22.99 7.82
C PHE A 235 6.57 24.31 7.36
N ASN A 236 7.50 24.87 8.14
CA ASN A 236 8.37 25.94 7.65
C ASN A 236 9.51 25.37 6.82
N ILE A 237 9.91 26.06 5.74
CA ILE A 237 11.12 25.73 5.00
C ILE A 237 12.33 25.93 5.91
N VAL A 238 13.10 24.86 6.14
CA VAL A 238 14.32 24.89 6.95
C VAL A 238 15.59 24.67 6.13
N ASP A 239 15.47 24.05 4.97
CA ASP A 239 16.55 23.89 4.00
C ASP A 239 15.96 23.64 2.62
N TYR A 240 16.76 23.85 1.58
CA TYR A 240 16.39 23.49 0.23
C TYR A 240 17.60 23.33 -0.69
N HIS A 241 17.43 22.53 -1.73
CA HIS A 241 18.41 22.33 -2.78
C HIS A 241 17.74 22.61 -4.12
N THR A 242 18.26 23.57 -4.89
CA THR A 242 17.70 23.94 -6.18
C THR A 242 18.35 23.18 -7.33
N LYS A 243 17.59 22.95 -8.39
CA LYS A 243 18.09 22.41 -9.68
C LYS A 243 18.91 21.12 -9.52
N VAL A 244 18.42 20.22 -8.67
CA VAL A 244 18.99 18.89 -8.47
C VAL A 244 18.67 18.02 -9.68
N GLY A 245 19.68 17.35 -10.22
CA GLY A 245 19.57 16.60 -11.48
C GLY A 245 19.63 17.49 -12.73
N PRO A 246 19.40 16.94 -13.94
CA PRO A 246 19.23 15.51 -14.21
C PRO A 246 20.51 14.70 -13.92
N THR A 247 20.36 13.40 -13.67
CA THR A 247 21.48 12.48 -13.42
C THR A 247 21.41 11.27 -14.36
N SER A 248 22.57 10.68 -14.68
CA SER A 248 22.68 9.50 -15.55
C SER A 248 23.42 8.37 -14.83
N ALA A 249 23.45 7.16 -15.38
CA ALA A 249 24.20 6.04 -14.79
C ALA A 249 25.71 6.34 -14.67
N ASP A 250 26.25 7.16 -15.58
CA ASP A 250 27.66 7.54 -15.63
C ASP A 250 27.98 8.80 -14.81
N ASN A 251 26.95 9.51 -14.33
CA ASN A 251 27.11 10.67 -13.47
C ASN A 251 26.74 10.29 -12.03
N ILE A 252 27.73 10.30 -11.12
CA ILE A 252 27.51 9.93 -9.72
C ILE A 252 26.44 10.86 -9.15
N SER A 253 25.31 10.26 -8.80
CA SER A 253 24.24 10.96 -8.09
C SER A 253 24.77 11.47 -6.75
N PRO A 254 24.76 12.78 -6.49
CA PRO A 254 25.11 13.27 -5.17
C PRO A 254 24.08 12.75 -4.16
N TYR A 255 24.57 12.29 -3.01
CA TYR A 255 23.71 12.13 -1.84
C TYR A 255 23.28 13.54 -1.40
N ILE A 256 21.98 13.80 -1.42
CA ILE A 256 21.41 15.06 -0.98
C ILE A 256 20.85 14.85 0.41
N GLU A 257 21.35 15.61 1.37
CA GLU A 257 20.92 15.56 2.76
C GLU A 257 20.48 16.97 3.20
N ALA A 258 19.43 17.02 4.02
CA ALA A 258 19.05 18.24 4.70
C ALA A 258 20.18 18.69 5.64
N ARG A 259 20.56 19.97 5.58
CA ARG A 259 21.54 20.56 6.52
C ARG A 259 20.93 20.81 7.90
N THR A 260 19.60 20.81 7.98
CA THR A 260 18.81 21.04 9.19
C THR A 260 17.84 19.88 9.36
N ARG A 261 17.57 19.48 10.61
CA ARG A 261 16.53 18.47 10.88
C ARG A 261 15.19 18.93 10.29
N SER A 262 14.55 18.04 9.56
CA SER A 262 13.28 18.24 8.89
C SER A 262 12.33 17.11 9.24
N LYS A 263 11.04 17.37 9.11
CA LYS A 263 9.94 16.40 9.24
C LYS A 263 9.50 15.88 7.89
N ALA A 264 9.62 16.70 6.85
CA ALA A 264 9.14 16.38 5.51
C ALA A 264 10.10 16.90 4.44
N VAL A 265 10.07 16.25 3.27
CA VAL A 265 10.73 16.71 2.05
C VAL A 265 9.73 16.72 0.91
N ILE A 266 9.74 17.81 0.14
CA ILE A 266 8.94 18.01 -1.06
C ILE A 266 9.87 18.03 -2.27
N ALA A 267 9.54 17.27 -3.30
CA ALA A 267 10.17 17.36 -4.61
C ALA A 267 9.19 17.95 -5.63
N VAL A 268 9.64 18.98 -6.33
CA VAL A 268 8.88 19.72 -7.35
C VAL A 268 9.80 20.00 -8.54
N ASN A 269 9.26 20.50 -9.65
CA ASN A 269 10.09 20.89 -10.79
C ASN A 269 11.18 21.89 -10.37
N GLY A 270 12.34 21.79 -11.00
CA GLY A 270 13.47 22.68 -10.75
C GLY A 270 13.15 24.12 -11.15
N GLY A 271 13.58 25.07 -10.32
CA GLY A 271 13.37 26.50 -10.54
C GLY A 271 12.12 27.08 -9.86
N ILE A 272 11.28 26.24 -9.26
CA ILE A 272 10.12 26.68 -8.46
C ILE A 272 10.54 27.61 -7.31
N ILE A 273 11.63 27.29 -6.61
CA ILE A 273 12.07 28.11 -5.48
C ILE A 273 12.41 29.52 -5.97
N ASP A 274 13.11 29.62 -7.09
CA ASP A 274 13.47 30.89 -7.72
C ASP A 274 12.20 31.63 -8.23
N GLU A 275 11.30 30.92 -8.92
CA GLU A 275 10.08 31.47 -9.53
C GLU A 275 9.13 32.09 -8.49
N TYR A 276 8.89 31.38 -7.38
CA TYR A 276 8.01 31.83 -6.30
C TYR A 276 8.77 32.64 -5.23
N GLY A 277 10.08 32.81 -5.39
CA GLY A 277 10.96 33.47 -4.42
C GLY A 277 10.93 32.83 -3.03
N LEU A 278 10.75 31.51 -2.96
CA LEU A 278 10.66 30.77 -1.70
C LEU A 278 11.99 30.83 -0.95
N LYS A 279 11.94 30.89 0.37
CA LYS A 279 13.13 30.98 1.23
C LYS A 279 12.89 30.30 2.57
N ASN A 280 13.98 30.02 3.29
CA ASN A 280 13.90 29.52 4.66
C ASN A 280 13.00 30.44 5.53
N GLY A 281 12.10 29.83 6.29
CA GLY A 281 11.08 30.49 7.09
C GLY A 281 9.73 30.71 6.39
N ASP A 282 9.63 30.53 5.07
CA ASP A 282 8.31 30.49 4.42
C ASP A 282 7.55 29.24 4.86
N VAL A 283 6.21 29.31 4.92
CA VAL A 283 5.35 28.27 5.51
C VAL A 283 4.50 27.60 4.44
N PHE A 284 4.50 26.27 4.43
CA PHE A 284 3.56 25.46 3.68
C PHE A 284 2.34 25.17 4.56
N LEU A 285 1.19 25.77 4.24
CA LEU A 285 -0.04 25.57 4.98
C LEU A 285 -0.79 24.34 4.47
N LEU A 286 -0.90 23.31 5.31
CA LEU A 286 -1.69 22.13 5.02
C LEU A 286 -3.16 22.51 4.83
N LYS A 287 -3.78 22.05 3.74
CA LYS A 287 -5.21 22.16 3.50
C LYS A 287 -5.84 20.78 3.61
N GLU A 288 -6.71 20.62 4.61
CA GLU A 288 -7.58 19.44 4.78
C GLU A 288 -8.68 19.39 3.71
#